data_AF-A0A7S4HPH4-F1
#
_entry.id   AF-A0A7S4HPH4-F1
#
_cell.length_a   1.000
_cell.length_b   1.000
_cell.length_c   1.000
_cell.angle_alpha   90.00
_cell.angle_beta   90.00
_cell.angle_gamma   90.00
#
_symmetry.space_group_name_H-M   'P 1'
#
loop_
_entity.id
_entity.type
_entity.pdbx_description
1 polymer ?
#
loop_
_entity_poly.entity_id
_entity_poly.type
_entity_poly.pdbx_seq_one_letter_code
_entity_poly.pdbx_strand_id
1 'polypeptide(L)'
;MGNFVARIGSAFGSPQQVRILIMGLDASGKTTVLYKLKRAKDEVVVTIPTIGFNVETVQLHGTEITAWDVGGRDKIRPLWRHYYQNTDAVVFIVDSNDRDRIDHAVKELQINRNEDELKRKPVLLLCNKQDLPNAMSPHDLSNRFGVTSDDDVFVTGCVAAKGEGLHEGFEWLVDKLKGNESDAARTRGEQKNVKSKNSKPAHDEFHGDELARLSTDDTNTTLQHFLPIKNGTQCPFAKSAKLWGGVRIESQSSLEDQAVANVPALVEFVRRSTAGQHVDGFCIELDDPTAKVGSTEELGDCVRRLLMELSDHDPAGDSMMRVSFVGAKGWRFRFGKADFFVTSFAPCYPSKSSRFAFNTGRAFVLLQPEASFARYNLPSDIGITQWDKPQSVRDKTRVAFKKAGRPYHIPKTTKYPPAEHIVKPIEDNGINVVKWWQEIRVGADTTVTLEEGGL
;
A
#
# COMPACT_ATOMS: atom_id res chain seq x y z
N MET A 1 -54.81 -14.31 -37.53
CA MET A 1 -53.90 -13.17 -37.33
C MET A 1 -53.00 -13.48 -36.14
N GLY A 2 -51.68 -13.51 -36.38
CA GLY A 2 -50.62 -13.47 -35.36
C GLY A 2 -50.20 -14.81 -34.75
N ASN A 3 -48.92 -15.20 -34.68
CA ASN A 3 -47.72 -15.01 -35.49
C ASN A 3 -46.68 -16.00 -34.95
N PHE A 4 -45.90 -16.60 -35.85
CA PHE A 4 -44.65 -17.32 -35.55
C PHE A 4 -43.59 -16.31 -35.04
N VAL A 5 -42.91 -16.56 -33.91
CA VAL A 5 -41.52 -16.13 -33.69
C VAL A 5 -40.79 -17.17 -32.82
N ALA A 6 -39.70 -17.70 -33.34
CA ALA A 6 -38.71 -18.51 -32.66
C ALA A 6 -37.46 -17.66 -32.30
N ARG A 7 -36.75 -18.06 -31.24
CA ARG A 7 -35.35 -17.67 -30.85
C ARG A 7 -35.18 -16.18 -30.47
N ILE A 8 -34.35 -15.80 -29.51
CA ILE A 8 -32.91 -16.06 -29.32
C ILE A 8 -32.59 -16.03 -27.82
N GLY A 9 -31.71 -16.95 -27.38
CA GLY A 9 -31.24 -17.00 -26.02
C GLY A 9 -30.34 -15.82 -25.67
N SER A 10 -30.38 -15.43 -24.41
CA SER A 10 -29.26 -14.74 -23.79
C SER A 10 -28.94 -15.45 -22.48
N ALA A 11 -28.06 -16.45 -22.59
CA ALA A 11 -27.26 -16.90 -21.47
C ALA A 11 -26.35 -15.74 -21.06
N PHE A 12 -26.89 -14.75 -20.35
CA PHE A 12 -26.06 -13.80 -19.61
C PHE A 12 -25.60 -14.51 -18.35
N GLY A 13 -24.53 -15.30 -18.51
CA GLY A 13 -23.61 -15.53 -17.40
C GLY A 13 -23.15 -14.16 -16.90
N SER A 14 -23.03 -14.03 -15.58
CA SER A 14 -22.36 -12.88 -14.98
C SER A 14 -21.03 -12.62 -15.70
N PRO A 15 -20.65 -11.36 -15.99
CA PRO A 15 -19.35 -11.07 -16.60
C PRO A 15 -18.27 -11.75 -15.77
N GLN A 16 -17.52 -12.63 -16.42
CA GLN A 16 -16.45 -13.40 -15.80
C GLN A 16 -15.36 -12.40 -15.41
N GLN A 17 -15.22 -12.13 -14.12
CA GLN A 17 -14.13 -11.31 -13.61
C GLN A 17 -12.86 -12.16 -13.62
N VAL A 18 -11.93 -11.79 -14.49
CA VAL A 18 -10.63 -12.45 -14.65
C VAL A 18 -9.59 -11.68 -13.85
N ARG A 19 -8.83 -12.36 -13.00
CA ARG A 19 -7.72 -11.75 -12.25
C ARG A 19 -6.38 -12.15 -12.85
N ILE A 20 -5.61 -11.16 -13.30
CA ILE A 20 -4.24 -11.36 -13.78
C ILE A 20 -3.22 -10.76 -12.81
N LEU A 21 -2.08 -11.43 -12.67
CA LEU A 21 -0.93 -10.95 -11.92
C LEU A 21 0.20 -10.56 -12.88
N ILE A 22 0.56 -9.29 -12.90
CA ILE A 22 1.62 -8.73 -13.75
C ILE A 22 2.94 -8.72 -12.97
N MET A 23 3.89 -9.54 -13.39
CA MET A 23 5.17 -9.77 -12.72
C MET A 23 6.37 -9.54 -13.65
N GLY A 24 7.57 -9.47 -13.07
CA GLY A 24 8.82 -9.23 -13.78
C GLY A 24 9.76 -8.29 -13.03
N LEU A 25 11.03 -8.26 -13.41
CA LEU A 25 12.05 -7.45 -12.74
C LEU A 25 11.71 -5.94 -12.80
N ASP A 26 12.32 -5.15 -11.92
CA ASP A 26 12.20 -3.69 -11.97
C ASP A 26 12.65 -3.14 -13.33
N ALA A 27 12.01 -2.04 -13.75
CA ALA A 27 12.20 -1.41 -15.05
C ALA A 27 11.84 -2.26 -16.30
N SER A 28 11.24 -3.45 -16.16
CA SER A 28 10.81 -4.26 -17.30
C SER A 28 9.63 -3.68 -18.09
N GLY A 29 8.89 -2.73 -17.52
CA GLY A 29 7.78 -2.03 -18.18
C GLY A 29 6.36 -2.48 -17.76
N LYS A 30 6.22 -3.17 -16.61
CA LYS A 30 4.94 -3.65 -16.09
C LYS A 30 3.84 -2.59 -16.01
N THR A 31 4.16 -1.48 -15.37
CA THR A 31 3.24 -0.35 -15.19
C THR A 31 2.88 0.32 -16.51
N THR A 32 3.84 0.39 -17.45
CA THR A 32 3.61 0.90 -18.80
C THR A 32 2.59 0.05 -19.54
N VAL A 33 2.72 -1.28 -19.46
CA VAL A 33 1.72 -2.21 -20.03
C VAL A 33 0.36 -1.98 -19.39
N LEU A 34 0.28 -1.96 -18.05
CA LEU A 34 -0.98 -1.76 -17.34
C LEU A 34 -1.71 -0.47 -17.77
N TYR A 35 -0.98 0.65 -17.85
CA TYR A 35 -1.56 1.93 -18.26
C TYR A 35 -1.97 1.96 -19.73
N LYS A 36 -1.24 1.29 -20.62
CA LYS A 36 -1.63 1.17 -22.03
C LYS A 36 -2.90 0.34 -22.22
N LEU A 37 -3.12 -0.69 -21.41
CA LEU A 37 -4.37 -1.45 -21.44
C LEU A 37 -5.56 -0.62 -20.95
N LYS A 38 -5.34 0.26 -19.96
CA LYS A 38 -6.39 1.12 -19.39
C LYS A 38 -6.76 2.29 -20.30
N ARG A 39 -5.78 2.91 -20.95
CA ARG A 39 -5.96 4.11 -21.77
C ARG A 39 -5.70 3.76 -23.24
N ALA A 40 -6.76 3.48 -23.99
CA ALA A 40 -6.73 3.22 -25.43
C ALA A 40 -6.27 4.44 -26.30
N LYS A 41 -5.53 5.40 -25.75
CA LYS A 41 -5.04 6.61 -26.45
C LYS A 41 -3.52 6.74 -26.35
N ASP A 42 -2.93 7.31 -27.40
CA ASP A 42 -1.50 7.49 -27.67
C ASP A 42 -0.77 8.48 -26.74
N GLU A 43 -1.05 8.46 -25.44
CA GLU A 43 -0.23 9.21 -24.48
C GLU A 43 1.05 8.42 -24.17
N VAL A 44 2.19 9.13 -24.21
CA VAL A 44 3.48 8.60 -23.77
C VAL A 44 3.46 8.48 -22.25
N VAL A 45 3.49 7.25 -21.74
CA VAL A 45 3.47 6.97 -20.30
C VAL A 45 4.91 6.94 -19.78
N VAL A 46 5.35 8.02 -19.13
CA VAL A 46 6.62 8.04 -18.38
C VAL A 46 6.33 7.47 -16.99
N THR A 47 6.91 6.32 -16.65
CA THR A 47 6.66 5.63 -15.37
C THR A 47 7.90 5.64 -14.48
N ILE A 48 7.70 5.84 -13.18
CA ILE A 48 8.69 5.59 -12.12
C ILE A 48 8.57 4.10 -11.69
N PRO A 49 9.65 3.40 -11.26
CA PRO A 49 9.54 2.01 -10.82
C PRO A 49 8.48 1.81 -9.72
N THR A 50 7.52 0.91 -9.93
CA THR A 50 6.50 0.55 -8.93
C THR A 50 7.14 0.00 -7.67
N ILE A 51 6.76 0.56 -6.53
CA ILE A 51 7.15 0.08 -5.20
C ILE A 51 5.88 -0.45 -4.52
N GLY A 52 5.86 -1.73 -4.15
CA GLY A 52 4.65 -2.41 -3.66
C GLY A 52 3.79 -3.04 -4.76
N PHE A 53 2.59 -2.51 -5.01
CA PHE A 53 1.66 -3.01 -6.03
C PHE A 53 0.70 -1.92 -6.53
N ASN A 54 0.12 -2.09 -7.72
CA ASN A 54 -0.95 -1.27 -8.28
C ASN A 54 -2.07 -2.19 -8.79
N VAL A 55 -3.34 -1.78 -8.65
CA VAL A 55 -4.50 -2.57 -9.08
C VAL A 55 -5.38 -1.74 -9.99
N GLU A 56 -5.63 -2.25 -11.18
CA GLU A 56 -6.51 -1.60 -12.15
C GLU A 56 -7.47 -2.61 -12.77
N THR A 57 -8.70 -2.16 -13.03
CA THR A 57 -9.68 -2.95 -13.79
C THR A 57 -9.76 -2.41 -15.21
N VAL A 58 -9.55 -3.28 -16.19
CA VAL A 58 -9.54 -2.96 -17.63
C VAL A 58 -10.54 -3.84 -18.36
N GLN A 59 -11.14 -3.31 -19.42
CA GLN A 59 -12.05 -4.06 -20.29
C GLN A 59 -11.28 -4.49 -21.54
N LEU A 60 -11.08 -5.79 -21.71
CA LEU A 60 -10.33 -6.37 -22.83
C LEU A 60 -11.16 -7.46 -23.50
N HIS A 61 -11.47 -7.28 -24.79
CA HIS A 61 -12.24 -8.25 -25.60
C HIS A 61 -13.56 -8.70 -24.95
N GLY A 62 -14.27 -7.75 -24.32
CA GLY A 62 -15.54 -7.98 -23.63
C GLY A 62 -15.42 -8.68 -22.27
N THR A 63 -14.19 -8.87 -21.78
CA THR A 63 -13.89 -9.45 -20.47
C THR A 63 -13.38 -8.36 -19.53
N GLU A 64 -13.93 -8.32 -18.31
CA GLU A 64 -13.42 -7.47 -17.24
C GLU A 64 -12.20 -8.14 -16.59
N ILE A 65 -11.05 -7.49 -16.68
CA ILE A 65 -9.79 -7.98 -16.14
C ILE A 65 -9.32 -7.08 -15.01
N THR A 66 -9.17 -7.66 -13.81
CA THR A 66 -8.49 -7.02 -12.69
C THR A 66 -7.01 -7.38 -12.71
N ALA A 67 -6.17 -6.39 -13.01
CA ALA A 67 -4.74 -6.56 -13.16
C ALA A 67 -3.98 -6.03 -11.93
N TRP A 68 -3.14 -6.88 -11.36
CA TRP A 68 -2.29 -6.57 -10.21
C TRP A 68 -0.82 -6.40 -10.69
N ASP A 69 -0.32 -5.17 -10.80
CA ASP A 69 1.08 -4.85 -11.10
C ASP A 69 1.90 -4.84 -9.82
N VAL A 70 2.82 -5.80 -9.64
CA VAL A 70 3.64 -5.91 -8.43
C VAL A 70 5.05 -5.37 -8.64
N GLY A 71 5.62 -4.74 -7.62
CA GLY A 71 6.95 -4.14 -7.68
C GLY A 71 8.05 -5.17 -7.94
N GLY A 72 8.98 -4.86 -8.83
CA GLY A 72 9.96 -5.81 -9.35
C GLY A 72 11.37 -5.75 -8.76
N ARG A 73 11.61 -4.89 -7.76
CA ARG A 73 12.94 -4.73 -7.15
C ARG A 73 13.29 -5.94 -6.28
N ASP A 74 14.56 -6.33 -6.26
CA ASP A 74 15.04 -7.55 -5.58
C ASP A 74 14.47 -7.73 -4.15
N LYS A 75 14.55 -6.68 -3.32
CA LYS A 75 14.12 -6.74 -1.91
C LYS A 75 12.62 -6.91 -1.70
N ILE A 76 11.77 -6.56 -2.68
CA ILE A 76 10.31 -6.59 -2.54
C ILE A 76 9.65 -7.76 -3.27
N ARG A 77 10.37 -8.50 -4.13
CA ARG A 77 9.84 -9.70 -4.80
C ARG A 77 9.34 -10.78 -3.86
N PRO A 78 9.91 -10.98 -2.64
CA PRO A 78 9.32 -11.92 -1.70
C PRO A 78 7.85 -11.61 -1.37
N LEU A 79 7.37 -10.37 -1.57
CA LEU A 79 5.97 -10.00 -1.35
C LEU A 79 5.02 -10.48 -2.44
N TRP A 80 5.52 -10.94 -3.60
CA TRP A 80 4.69 -11.44 -4.70
C TRP A 80 3.75 -12.56 -4.25
N ARG A 81 4.20 -13.40 -3.30
CA ARG A 81 3.41 -14.49 -2.72
C ARG A 81 2.08 -14.08 -2.12
N HIS A 82 1.97 -12.82 -1.67
CA HIS A 82 0.72 -12.29 -1.13
C HIS A 82 -0.34 -12.03 -2.22
N TYR A 83 0.01 -12.13 -3.50
CA TYR A 83 -0.89 -11.87 -4.62
C TYR A 83 -1.18 -13.11 -5.48
N TYR A 84 -0.63 -14.28 -5.15
CA TYR A 84 -0.78 -15.49 -5.98
C TYR A 84 -2.19 -16.08 -5.94
N GLN A 85 -2.82 -16.09 -4.77
CA GLN A 85 -4.16 -16.65 -4.61
C GLN A 85 -5.18 -15.94 -5.50
N ASN A 86 -6.11 -16.72 -6.04
CA ASN A 86 -7.14 -16.26 -6.99
C ASN A 86 -6.55 -15.62 -8.26
N THR A 87 -5.29 -15.89 -8.62
CA THR A 87 -4.74 -15.51 -9.94
C THR A 87 -5.25 -16.49 -10.98
N ASP A 88 -5.85 -15.99 -12.05
CA ASP A 88 -6.30 -16.82 -13.18
C ASP A 88 -5.21 -16.96 -14.25
N ALA A 89 -4.37 -15.94 -14.39
CA ALA A 89 -3.30 -15.87 -15.37
C ALA A 89 -2.13 -15.02 -14.87
N VAL A 90 -0.92 -15.35 -15.30
CA VAL A 90 0.27 -14.52 -15.07
C VAL A 90 0.63 -13.79 -16.35
N VAL A 91 0.95 -12.50 -16.24
CA VAL A 91 1.62 -11.74 -17.30
C VAL A 91 3.03 -11.43 -16.83
N PHE A 92 4.03 -12.10 -17.40
CA PHE A 92 5.43 -11.91 -17.02
C PHE A 92 6.11 -11.03 -18.06
N ILE A 93 6.66 -9.90 -17.62
CA ILE A 93 7.24 -8.88 -18.51
C ILE A 93 8.76 -8.85 -18.34
N VAL A 94 9.45 -9.01 -19.46
CA VAL A 94 10.92 -9.05 -19.55
C VAL A 94 11.42 -7.84 -20.31
N ASP A 95 12.46 -7.18 -19.79
CA ASP A 95 13.23 -6.22 -20.57
C ASP A 95 14.13 -6.98 -21.53
N SER A 96 13.78 -7.01 -22.81
CA SER A 96 14.55 -7.73 -23.83
C SER A 96 15.95 -7.15 -24.05
N ASN A 97 16.19 -5.89 -23.67
CA ASN A 97 17.48 -5.22 -23.85
C ASN A 97 18.40 -5.40 -22.64
N ASP A 98 17.88 -5.85 -21.50
CA ASP A 98 18.64 -6.07 -20.26
C ASP A 98 19.21 -7.49 -20.18
N ARG A 99 20.23 -7.74 -20.99
CA ARG A 99 20.85 -9.07 -21.15
C ARG A 99 21.48 -9.58 -19.85
N ASP A 100 22.00 -8.69 -19.01
CA ASP A 100 22.69 -9.03 -17.77
C ASP A 100 21.74 -9.66 -16.73
N ARG A 101 20.45 -9.30 -16.78
CA ARG A 101 19.45 -9.77 -15.82
C ARG A 101 18.48 -10.80 -16.38
N ILE A 102 18.65 -11.29 -17.62
CA ILE A 102 17.78 -12.32 -18.21
C ILE A 102 17.75 -13.59 -17.37
N ASP A 103 18.92 -14.10 -16.96
CA ASP A 103 18.97 -15.35 -16.19
C ASP A 103 18.29 -15.18 -14.81
N HIS A 104 18.31 -13.96 -14.26
CA HIS A 104 17.56 -13.64 -13.05
C HIS A 104 16.04 -13.66 -13.31
N ALA A 105 15.58 -13.07 -14.41
CA ALA A 105 14.18 -13.11 -14.81
C ALA A 105 13.69 -14.54 -15.06
N VAL A 106 14.52 -15.39 -15.67
CA VAL A 106 14.23 -16.82 -15.86
C VAL A 106 14.06 -17.50 -14.51
N LYS A 107 14.99 -17.31 -13.58
CA LYS A 107 14.93 -17.89 -12.23
C LYS A 107 13.66 -17.47 -11.50
N GLU A 108 13.30 -16.18 -11.55
CA GLU A 108 12.08 -15.68 -10.93
C GLU A 108 10.83 -16.32 -11.52
N LEU A 109 10.69 -16.38 -12.85
CA LEU A 109 9.52 -17.04 -13.46
C LEU A 109 9.43 -18.51 -13.06
N GLN A 110 10.56 -19.23 -13.02
CA GLN A 110 10.59 -20.64 -12.63
C GLN A 110 10.22 -20.86 -11.16
N ILE A 111 10.66 -19.98 -10.25
CA ILE A 111 10.21 -20.00 -8.84
C ILE A 111 8.69 -19.84 -8.80
N ASN A 112 8.17 -18.79 -9.45
CA ASN A 112 6.74 -18.47 -9.45
C ASN A 112 5.88 -19.57 -10.09
N ARG A 113 6.32 -20.21 -11.17
CA ARG A 113 5.58 -21.32 -11.82
C ARG A 113 5.49 -22.58 -10.96
N ASN A 114 6.38 -22.72 -9.97
CA ASN A 114 6.40 -23.86 -9.05
C ASN A 114 5.57 -23.64 -7.79
N GLU A 115 5.09 -22.42 -7.54
CA GLU A 115 4.19 -22.10 -6.43
C GLU A 115 2.81 -22.72 -6.68
N ASP A 116 2.23 -23.36 -5.64
CA ASP A 116 1.02 -24.17 -5.78
C ASP A 116 -0.17 -23.40 -6.35
N GLU A 117 -0.28 -22.11 -6.03
CA GLU A 117 -1.34 -21.22 -6.50
C GLU A 117 -1.20 -20.80 -7.97
N LEU A 118 0.03 -20.75 -8.48
CA LEU A 118 0.35 -20.31 -9.85
C LEU A 118 0.65 -21.48 -10.80
N LYS A 119 0.91 -22.67 -10.26
CA LYS A 119 1.16 -23.87 -11.04
C LYS A 119 -0.03 -24.17 -11.95
N ARG A 120 0.26 -24.43 -13.24
CA ARG A 120 -0.73 -24.65 -14.32
C ARG A 120 -1.60 -23.44 -14.68
N LYS A 121 -1.29 -22.23 -14.18
CA LYS A 121 -1.92 -21.02 -14.68
C LYS A 121 -1.30 -20.63 -16.02
N PRO A 122 -2.08 -20.18 -17.01
CA PRO A 122 -1.54 -19.67 -18.25
C PRO A 122 -0.64 -18.47 -18.00
N VAL A 123 0.48 -18.42 -18.71
CA VAL A 123 1.48 -17.36 -18.61
C VAL A 123 1.63 -16.66 -19.96
N LEU A 124 1.35 -15.36 -19.98
CA LEU A 124 1.73 -14.49 -21.09
C LEU A 124 3.12 -13.92 -20.81
N LEU A 125 4.13 -14.32 -21.59
CA LEU A 125 5.48 -13.80 -21.54
C LEU A 125 5.64 -12.66 -22.57
N LEU A 126 5.68 -11.42 -22.08
CA LEU A 126 5.90 -10.24 -22.90
C LEU A 126 7.38 -9.87 -22.95
N CYS A 127 7.98 -10.01 -24.14
CA CYS A 127 9.33 -9.59 -24.45
C CYS A 127 9.31 -8.10 -24.82
N ASN A 128 9.44 -7.22 -23.82
CA ASN A 128 9.26 -5.79 -23.97
C ASN A 128 10.54 -5.06 -24.40
N LYS A 129 10.38 -3.85 -24.95
CA LYS A 129 11.45 -2.96 -25.46
C LYS A 129 12.14 -3.50 -26.71
N GLN A 130 11.36 -4.15 -27.60
CA GLN A 130 11.84 -4.65 -28.90
C GLN A 130 12.31 -3.54 -29.86
N ASP A 131 12.04 -2.27 -29.54
CA ASP A 131 12.52 -1.11 -30.27
C ASP A 131 14.01 -0.78 -30.01
N LEU A 132 14.63 -1.39 -29.00
CA LEU A 132 16.02 -1.13 -28.64
C LEU A 132 16.99 -2.02 -29.44
N PRO A 133 18.17 -1.50 -29.83
CA PRO A 133 19.06 -2.15 -30.79
C PRO A 133 19.69 -3.47 -30.32
N ASN A 134 19.73 -3.73 -29.01
CA ASN A 134 20.30 -4.97 -28.44
C ASN A 134 19.22 -5.89 -27.85
N ALA A 135 17.94 -5.61 -28.11
CA ALA A 135 16.83 -6.42 -27.62
C ALA A 135 16.94 -7.87 -28.12
N MET A 136 16.85 -8.83 -27.20
CA MET A 136 16.74 -10.25 -27.53
C MET A 136 15.39 -10.52 -28.22
N SER A 137 15.40 -11.33 -29.26
CA SER A 137 14.17 -11.69 -29.97
C SER A 137 13.25 -12.52 -29.07
N PRO A 138 11.91 -12.50 -29.30
CA PRO A 138 10.98 -13.37 -28.58
C PRO A 138 11.34 -14.85 -28.72
N HIS A 139 11.89 -15.27 -29.86
CA HIS A 139 12.38 -16.63 -30.09
C HIS A 139 13.55 -16.99 -29.16
N ASP A 140 14.55 -16.11 -29.04
CA ASP A 140 15.70 -16.37 -28.17
C ASP A 140 15.31 -16.36 -26.69
N LEU A 141 14.40 -15.47 -26.29
CA LEU A 141 13.86 -15.45 -24.94
C LEU A 141 13.02 -16.68 -24.66
N SER A 142 12.17 -17.13 -25.59
CA SER A 142 11.43 -18.39 -25.46
C SER A 142 12.36 -19.57 -25.16
N ASN A 143 13.47 -19.67 -25.90
CA ASN A 143 14.49 -20.70 -25.69
C ASN A 143 15.17 -20.57 -24.30
N ARG A 144 15.51 -19.35 -23.87
CA ARG A 144 16.16 -19.11 -22.57
C ARG A 144 15.26 -19.37 -21.37
N PHE A 145 13.98 -19.05 -21.50
CA PHE A 145 12.97 -19.35 -20.48
C PHE A 145 12.57 -20.83 -20.47
N GLY A 146 13.05 -21.63 -21.42
CA GLY A 146 12.78 -23.06 -21.52
C GLY A 146 11.30 -23.35 -21.84
N VAL A 147 10.65 -22.48 -22.62
CA VAL A 147 9.26 -22.64 -23.01
C VAL A 147 9.15 -23.74 -24.06
N THR A 148 8.26 -24.70 -23.82
CA THR A 148 7.96 -25.83 -24.70
C THR A 148 6.56 -25.70 -25.31
N SER A 149 6.27 -26.45 -26.37
CA SER A 149 4.96 -26.42 -27.03
C SER A 149 3.80 -26.88 -26.16
N ASP A 150 4.09 -27.66 -25.12
CA ASP A 150 3.10 -28.20 -24.18
C ASP A 150 2.89 -27.28 -22.96
N ASP A 151 3.65 -26.19 -22.86
CA ASP A 151 3.46 -25.20 -21.81
C ASP A 151 2.24 -24.33 -22.13
N ASP A 152 1.42 -24.04 -21.11
CA ASP A 152 0.41 -22.99 -21.17
C ASP A 152 1.06 -21.59 -21.14
N VAL A 153 2.07 -21.37 -21.99
CA VAL A 153 2.88 -20.16 -22.07
C VAL A 153 2.82 -19.61 -23.49
N PHE A 154 2.49 -18.34 -23.65
CA PHE A 154 2.59 -17.65 -24.94
C PHE A 154 3.64 -16.55 -24.85
N VAL A 155 4.52 -16.52 -25.84
CA VAL A 155 5.65 -15.58 -25.90
C VAL A 155 5.41 -14.64 -27.08
N THR A 156 5.38 -13.34 -26.82
CA THR A 156 5.30 -12.34 -27.89
C THR A 156 6.15 -11.10 -27.58
N GLY A 157 6.62 -10.46 -28.65
CA GLY A 157 7.40 -9.22 -28.59
C GLY A 157 6.50 -8.00 -28.48
N CYS A 158 6.90 -7.01 -27.68
CA CYS A 158 6.15 -5.78 -27.56
C CYS A 158 7.03 -4.53 -27.39
N VAL A 159 6.43 -3.38 -27.69
CA VAL A 159 6.96 -2.06 -27.36
C VAL A 159 5.90 -1.37 -26.50
N ALA A 160 5.93 -1.63 -25.19
CA ALA A 160 4.89 -1.16 -24.27
C ALA A 160 4.69 0.36 -24.33
N ALA A 161 5.74 1.16 -24.54
CA ALA A 161 5.61 2.62 -24.67
C ALA A 161 4.72 3.05 -25.86
N LYS A 162 4.70 2.25 -26.93
CA LYS A 162 3.91 2.47 -28.15
C LYS A 162 2.62 1.65 -28.19
N GLY A 163 2.48 0.65 -27.33
CA GLY A 163 1.34 -0.29 -27.32
C GLY A 163 1.43 -1.41 -28.36
N GLU A 164 2.52 -1.47 -29.13
CA GLU A 164 2.74 -2.49 -30.17
C GLU A 164 2.92 -3.87 -29.54
N GLY A 165 2.31 -4.90 -30.14
CA GLY A 165 2.41 -6.31 -29.68
C GLY A 165 1.61 -6.67 -28.44
N LEU A 166 1.03 -5.69 -27.73
CA LEU A 166 0.20 -5.97 -26.54
C LEU A 166 -1.12 -6.65 -26.91
N HIS A 167 -1.76 -6.22 -28.00
CA HIS A 167 -3.07 -6.73 -28.40
C HIS A 167 -3.09 -8.24 -28.60
N GLU A 168 -2.16 -8.76 -29.40
CA GLU A 168 -2.02 -10.20 -29.69
C GLU A 168 -1.83 -11.03 -28.41
N GLY A 169 -0.95 -10.56 -27.51
CA GLY A 169 -0.68 -11.25 -26.25
C GLY A 169 -1.90 -11.33 -25.33
N PHE A 170 -2.62 -10.22 -25.17
CA PHE A 170 -3.80 -10.18 -24.31
C PHE A 170 -5.03 -10.84 -24.93
N GLU A 171 -5.14 -10.87 -26.26
CA GLU A 171 -6.15 -11.65 -26.98
C GLU A 171 -5.96 -13.14 -26.72
N TRP A 172 -4.75 -13.66 -26.91
CA TRP A 172 -4.42 -15.06 -26.57
C TRP A 172 -4.76 -15.40 -25.12
N LEU A 173 -4.43 -14.50 -24.18
CA LEU A 173 -4.67 -14.72 -22.76
C LEU A 173 -6.16 -14.84 -22.46
N VAL A 174 -6.97 -13.93 -23.02
CA VAL A 174 -8.43 -13.95 -22.86
C VAL A 174 -9.03 -15.22 -23.46
N ASP A 175 -8.58 -15.63 -24.65
CA ASP A 175 -9.08 -16.83 -25.32
C ASP A 175 -8.71 -18.10 -24.56
N LYS A 176 -7.48 -18.17 -24.03
CA LYS A 176 -7.03 -19.29 -23.20
C LYS A 176 -7.86 -19.43 -21.92
N LEU A 177 -8.19 -18.31 -21.29
CA LEU A 177 -9.03 -18.28 -20.09
C LEU A 177 -10.48 -18.68 -20.38
N LYS A 178 -11.05 -18.27 -21.52
CA LYS A 178 -12.37 -18.70 -21.98
C LYS A 178 -12.41 -20.18 -22.35
N GLY A 179 -11.35 -20.70 -22.96
CA GLY A 179 -11.21 -22.12 -23.33
C GLY A 179 -11.19 -23.04 -22.10
N ASN A 180 -10.41 -22.67 -21.07
CA ASN A 180 -10.27 -23.45 -19.84
C ASN A 180 -11.59 -23.59 -19.04
N GLU A 181 -12.52 -22.63 -19.16
CA GLU A 181 -13.84 -22.75 -18.54
C GLU A 181 -14.69 -23.89 -19.12
N SER A 182 -14.58 -24.12 -20.44
CA SER A 182 -15.36 -25.16 -21.12
C SER A 182 -14.92 -26.58 -20.71
N ASP A 183 -13.63 -26.76 -20.39
CA ASP A 183 -13.09 -28.01 -19.85
C ASP A 183 -13.40 -28.18 -18.35
N ALA A 184 -13.31 -27.11 -17.55
CA ALA A 184 -13.69 -27.15 -16.13
C ALA A 184 -15.19 -27.42 -15.91
N ALA A 185 -16.06 -26.93 -16.81
CA ALA A 185 -17.50 -27.20 -16.79
C ALA A 185 -17.84 -28.66 -17.14
N ARG A 186 -17.03 -29.32 -17.98
CA ARG A 186 -17.13 -30.76 -18.30
C ARG A 186 -16.78 -31.63 -17.10
N THR A 187 -15.68 -31.33 -16.42
CA THR A 187 -15.22 -32.10 -15.24
C THR A 187 -16.14 -31.93 -14.02
N ARG A 188 -16.84 -30.78 -13.90
CA ARG A 188 -17.88 -30.56 -12.87
C ARG A 188 -19.18 -31.36 -13.11
N GLY A 189 -19.38 -31.93 -14.31
CA GLY A 189 -20.52 -32.78 -14.63
C GLY A 189 -20.49 -34.15 -13.93
N GLU A 190 -19.32 -34.67 -13.60
CA GLU A 190 -19.14 -36.02 -13.04
C GLU A 190 -19.11 -36.07 -11.51
N GLN A 191 -18.99 -34.93 -10.82
CA GLN A 191 -18.93 -34.87 -9.34
C GLN A 191 -20.26 -34.51 -8.65
N LYS A 192 -21.38 -34.45 -9.40
CA LYS A 192 -22.71 -34.06 -8.88
C LYS A 192 -23.48 -35.18 -8.16
N ASN A 193 -22.81 -36.03 -7.39
CA ASN A 193 -23.50 -36.98 -6.51
C ASN A 193 -23.02 -36.95 -5.06
N VAL A 194 -22.75 -35.75 -4.52
CA VAL A 194 -22.80 -35.48 -3.08
C VAL A 194 -23.50 -34.14 -2.88
N LYS A 195 -24.70 -34.18 -2.30
CA LYS A 195 -25.48 -32.98 -1.95
C LYS A 195 -24.73 -32.21 -0.86
N SER A 196 -24.29 -30.99 -1.18
CA SER A 196 -24.06 -29.95 -0.18
C SER A 196 -24.89 -28.72 -0.56
N LYS A 197 -25.48 -28.11 0.46
CA LYS A 197 -26.43 -27.00 0.37
C LYS A 197 -25.74 -25.75 -0.19
N ASN A 198 -26.46 -25.05 -1.05
CA ASN A 198 -26.09 -23.76 -1.62
C ASN A 198 -25.71 -22.72 -0.56
N SER A 199 -24.57 -22.08 -0.76
CA SER A 199 -24.35 -20.66 -0.46
C SER A 199 -23.48 -20.05 -1.56
N LYS A 200 -23.85 -18.86 -2.03
CA LYS A 200 -23.14 -18.06 -3.03
C LYS A 200 -21.66 -17.88 -2.66
N PRO A 201 -20.71 -17.83 -3.61
CA PRO A 201 -19.31 -17.67 -3.27
C PRO A 201 -18.95 -16.20 -3.04
N ALA A 202 -18.29 -15.95 -1.91
CA ALA A 202 -17.67 -14.70 -1.48
C ALA A 202 -16.18 -14.77 -1.84
N HIS A 203 -15.64 -13.89 -2.68
CA HIS A 203 -14.24 -14.01 -3.12
C HIS A 203 -13.37 -12.73 -3.11
N ASP A 204 -13.86 -11.60 -2.61
CA ASP A 204 -12.99 -10.42 -2.32
C ASP A 204 -12.78 -10.17 -0.81
N GLU A 205 -13.48 -10.89 0.06
CA GLU A 205 -13.39 -10.71 1.52
C GLU A 205 -12.20 -11.47 2.14
N PHE A 206 -11.72 -12.56 1.52
CA PHE A 206 -10.86 -13.52 2.23
C PHE A 206 -9.47 -12.96 2.61
N HIS A 207 -8.81 -12.20 1.72
CA HIS A 207 -7.49 -11.62 2.00
C HIS A 207 -7.53 -10.32 2.80
N GLY A 208 -8.51 -9.47 2.51
CA GLY A 208 -8.75 -8.29 3.33
C GLY A 208 -9.09 -8.68 4.76
N ASP A 209 -9.91 -9.72 4.95
CA ASP A 209 -10.25 -10.23 6.28
C ASP A 209 -9.09 -10.90 6.99
N GLU A 210 -8.20 -11.59 6.28
CA GLU A 210 -7.00 -12.14 6.89
C GLU A 210 -6.05 -11.05 7.38
N LEU A 211 -5.75 -10.04 6.56
CA LEU A 211 -4.94 -8.89 6.98
C LEU A 211 -5.61 -8.13 8.12
N ALA A 212 -6.93 -7.93 8.05
CA ALA A 212 -7.70 -7.33 9.13
C ALA A 212 -7.63 -8.13 10.42
N ARG A 213 -7.76 -9.46 10.33
CA ARG A 213 -7.64 -10.38 11.47
C ARG A 213 -6.24 -10.27 12.05
N LEU A 214 -5.17 -10.44 11.27
CA LEU A 214 -3.78 -10.33 11.74
C LEU A 214 -3.45 -8.97 12.36
N SER A 215 -4.03 -7.89 11.82
CA SER A 215 -3.86 -6.54 12.36
C SER A 215 -4.70 -6.28 13.61
N THR A 216 -5.74 -7.06 13.90
CA THR A 216 -6.60 -6.88 15.08
C THR A 216 -6.50 -8.03 16.09
N ASP A 217 -5.74 -9.07 15.75
CA ASP A 217 -5.51 -10.24 16.58
C ASP A 217 -4.90 -9.80 17.92
N ASP A 218 -5.39 -10.37 19.02
CA ASP A 218 -4.83 -10.14 20.35
C ASP A 218 -3.36 -10.58 20.45
N THR A 219 -2.90 -11.42 19.51
CA THR A 219 -1.50 -11.84 19.34
C THR A 219 -0.65 -10.85 18.54
N ASN A 220 -1.23 -9.80 17.95
CA ASN A 220 -0.46 -8.78 17.23
C ASN A 220 0.50 -8.06 18.19
N THR A 221 1.79 -8.31 18.01
CA THR A 221 2.82 -7.85 18.96
C THR A 221 2.93 -6.31 19.02
N THR A 222 2.72 -5.61 17.90
CA THR A 222 2.69 -4.13 17.90
C THR A 222 1.55 -3.60 18.75
N LEU A 223 0.34 -4.17 18.67
CA LEU A 223 -0.78 -3.77 19.54
C LEU A 223 -0.49 -4.09 21.01
N GLN A 224 0.05 -5.28 21.30
CA GLN A 224 0.44 -5.66 22.66
C GLN A 224 1.44 -4.68 23.27
N HIS A 225 2.47 -4.29 22.52
CA HIS A 225 3.45 -3.30 22.97
C HIS A 225 2.86 -1.88 23.08
N PHE A 226 1.81 -1.57 22.32
CA PHE A 226 1.12 -0.28 22.38
C PHE A 226 0.09 -0.20 23.53
N LEU A 227 -0.32 -1.32 24.12
CA LEU A 227 -1.32 -1.36 25.20
C LEU A 227 -1.00 -0.43 26.40
N PRO A 228 0.24 -0.32 26.90
CA PRO A 228 0.55 0.61 27.99
C PRO A 228 0.22 2.07 27.63
N ILE A 229 0.43 2.46 26.37
CA ILE A 229 0.09 3.80 25.86
C ILE A 229 -1.43 3.95 25.79
N LYS A 230 -2.12 2.98 25.17
CA LYS A 230 -3.59 2.96 25.02
C LYS A 230 -4.31 3.03 26.38
N ASN A 231 -3.79 2.33 27.38
CA ASN A 231 -4.42 2.22 28.70
C ASN A 231 -4.01 3.34 29.66
N GLY A 232 -2.76 3.82 29.56
CA GLY A 232 -2.19 4.81 30.47
C GLY A 232 -2.49 6.26 30.08
N THR A 233 -2.86 6.52 28.82
CA THR A 233 -3.17 7.87 28.34
C THR A 233 -4.43 8.46 28.98
N GLN A 234 -4.46 9.79 29.06
CA GLN A 234 -5.59 10.56 29.59
C GLN A 234 -6.66 10.83 28.52
N CYS A 235 -6.45 10.34 27.30
CA CYS A 235 -7.42 10.43 26.21
C CYS A 235 -8.61 9.50 26.51
N PRO A 236 -9.84 10.04 26.66
CA PRO A 236 -11.00 9.22 27.03
C PRO A 236 -11.42 8.24 25.92
N PHE A 237 -10.99 8.45 24.67
CA PHE A 237 -11.29 7.55 23.54
C PHE A 237 -10.30 6.40 23.41
N ALA A 238 -9.10 6.53 23.98
CA ALA A 238 -8.02 5.59 23.70
C ALA A 238 -8.39 4.17 24.11
N LYS A 239 -9.03 4.00 25.27
CA LYS A 239 -9.42 2.67 25.78
C LYS A 239 -10.43 1.97 24.88
N SER A 240 -11.39 2.70 24.32
CA SER A 240 -12.42 2.15 23.42
C SER A 240 -11.99 2.12 21.95
N ALA A 241 -10.85 2.72 21.60
CA ALA A 241 -10.40 2.82 20.22
C ALA A 241 -10.11 1.43 19.63
N LYS A 242 -10.64 1.19 18.42
CA LYS A 242 -10.36 -0.01 17.63
C LYS A 242 -9.13 0.24 16.77
N LEU A 243 -7.99 -0.28 17.22
CA LEU A 243 -6.70 -0.08 16.57
C LEU A 243 -6.31 -1.30 15.76
N TRP A 244 -5.61 -1.06 14.66
CA TRP A 244 -4.92 -2.07 13.87
C TRP A 244 -3.43 -1.96 14.13
N GLY A 245 -2.77 -3.09 14.39
CA GLY A 245 -1.34 -3.18 14.51
C GLY A 245 -0.69 -3.45 13.17
N GLY A 246 0.43 -2.78 12.95
CA GLY A 246 1.32 -3.07 11.86
C GLY A 246 1.94 -4.46 11.96
N VAL A 247 2.45 -4.94 10.83
CA VAL A 247 3.21 -6.19 10.74
C VAL A 247 4.66 -5.90 11.10
N ARG A 248 5.24 -6.74 11.97
CA ARG A 248 6.67 -6.71 12.29
C ARG A 248 7.39 -7.81 11.52
N ILE A 249 8.60 -7.50 11.05
CA ILE A 249 9.48 -8.46 10.37
C ILE A 249 10.64 -8.76 11.31
N GLU A 250 10.70 -9.98 11.84
CA GLU A 250 11.63 -10.38 12.90
C GLU A 250 13.11 -10.42 12.47
N SER A 251 13.41 -10.48 11.17
CA SER A 251 14.79 -10.47 10.65
C SER A 251 15.28 -9.03 10.43
N GLN A 252 16.30 -8.59 11.19
CA GLN A 252 17.10 -7.34 11.06
C GLN A 252 16.72 -6.43 9.86
N SER A 253 15.52 -5.86 9.89
CA SER A 253 14.93 -5.13 8.77
C SER A 253 15.08 -3.64 9.03
N SER A 254 15.34 -2.86 7.98
CA SER A 254 15.37 -1.41 8.14
C SER A 254 13.97 -0.87 8.38
N LEU A 255 13.87 0.37 8.85
CA LEU A 255 12.57 1.02 9.04
C LEU A 255 11.77 1.12 7.73
N GLU A 256 12.45 1.27 6.60
CA GLU A 256 11.86 1.29 5.26
C GLU A 256 11.26 -0.08 4.92
N ASP A 257 11.99 -1.18 5.16
CA ASP A 257 11.47 -2.53 4.91
C ASP A 257 10.20 -2.79 5.75
N GLN A 258 10.17 -2.30 7.00
CA GLN A 258 8.98 -2.34 7.86
C GLN A 258 7.84 -1.49 7.29
N ALA A 259 8.13 -0.28 6.82
CA ALA A 259 7.12 0.57 6.20
C ALA A 259 6.48 -0.13 5.00
N VAL A 260 7.29 -0.69 4.09
CA VAL A 260 6.82 -1.44 2.91
C VAL A 260 5.96 -2.63 3.30
N ALA A 261 6.38 -3.42 4.30
CA ALA A 261 5.59 -4.57 4.76
C ALA A 261 4.22 -4.18 5.35
N ASN A 262 4.11 -2.94 5.85
CA ASN A 262 2.87 -2.41 6.40
C ASN A 262 1.92 -1.82 5.33
N VAL A 263 2.39 -1.56 4.11
CA VAL A 263 1.59 -0.97 3.03
C VAL A 263 0.31 -1.75 2.75
N PRO A 264 0.31 -3.09 2.52
CA PRO A 264 -0.92 -3.82 2.20
C PRO A 264 -1.97 -3.74 3.31
N ALA A 265 -1.54 -3.88 4.57
CA ALA A 265 -2.43 -3.78 5.73
C ALA A 265 -2.98 -2.35 5.90
N LEU A 266 -2.19 -1.32 5.62
CA LEU A 266 -2.63 0.08 5.65
C LEU A 266 -3.62 0.39 4.52
N VAL A 267 -3.43 -0.15 3.31
CA VAL A 267 -4.39 -0.03 2.21
C VAL A 267 -5.74 -0.64 2.60
N GLU A 268 -5.73 -1.84 3.17
CA GLU A 268 -6.95 -2.51 3.64
C GLU A 268 -7.62 -1.73 4.79
N PHE A 269 -6.82 -1.20 5.73
CA PHE A 269 -7.31 -0.30 6.78
C PHE A 269 -8.04 0.92 6.20
N VAL A 270 -7.45 1.58 5.19
CA VAL A 270 -8.08 2.74 4.52
C VAL A 270 -9.38 2.33 3.84
N ARG A 271 -9.39 1.21 3.12
CA ARG A 271 -10.58 0.69 2.44
C ARG A 271 -11.73 0.47 3.43
N ARG A 272 -11.46 -0.16 4.58
CA ARG A 272 -12.48 -0.38 5.63
C ARG A 272 -12.92 0.89 6.31
N SER A 273 -11.99 1.78 6.65
CA SER A 273 -12.30 3.06 7.26
C SER A 273 -13.21 3.91 6.36
N THR A 274 -12.92 3.97 5.07
CA THR A 274 -13.71 4.72 4.06
C THR A 274 -15.05 4.05 3.75
N ALA A 275 -15.13 2.73 3.84
CA ALA A 275 -16.40 1.98 3.80
C ALA A 275 -17.27 2.16 5.06
N GLY A 276 -16.86 3.02 6.00
CA GLY A 276 -17.63 3.34 7.21
C GLY A 276 -17.47 2.31 8.33
N GLN A 277 -16.58 1.32 8.19
CA GLN A 277 -16.30 0.39 9.27
C GLN A 277 -15.62 1.11 10.43
N HIS A 278 -15.89 0.63 11.65
CA HIS A 278 -15.43 1.25 12.87
C HIS A 278 -13.98 0.85 13.17
N VAL A 279 -13.02 1.55 12.55
CA VAL A 279 -11.57 1.41 12.77
C VAL A 279 -10.94 2.78 13.02
N ASP A 280 -10.23 2.95 14.12
CA ASP A 280 -9.91 4.28 14.67
C ASP A 280 -8.45 4.70 14.49
N GLY A 281 -7.55 3.75 14.23
CA GLY A 281 -6.15 4.05 13.92
C GLY A 281 -5.34 2.81 13.54
N PHE A 282 -4.26 3.05 12.83
CA PHE A 282 -3.26 2.06 12.43
C PHE A 282 -1.94 2.39 13.12
N CYS A 283 -1.42 1.47 13.92
CA CYS A 283 -0.25 1.66 14.78
C CYS A 283 0.95 0.94 14.19
N ILE A 284 2.04 1.66 13.94
CA ILE A 284 3.31 1.12 13.46
C ILE A 284 4.34 1.32 14.58
N GLU A 285 5.03 0.25 14.92
CA GLU A 285 6.18 0.30 15.83
C GLU A 285 7.44 0.72 15.04
N LEU A 286 8.23 1.63 15.60
CA LEU A 286 9.51 2.06 15.03
C LEU A 286 10.62 1.15 15.56
N ASP A 287 10.71 -0.06 15.00
CA ASP A 287 11.59 -1.13 15.48
C ASP A 287 12.87 -1.21 14.62
N ASP A 288 13.66 -0.14 14.60
CA ASP A 288 14.93 -0.09 13.84
C ASP A 288 16.13 -0.26 14.80
N PRO A 289 16.94 -1.33 14.66
CA PRO A 289 18.12 -1.57 15.49
C PRO A 289 19.16 -0.44 15.45
N THR A 290 19.14 0.38 14.40
CA THR A 290 20.00 1.55 14.21
C THR A 290 19.34 2.85 14.70
N ALA A 291 18.02 2.86 14.85
CA ALA A 291 17.26 3.96 15.43
C ALA A 291 17.38 3.95 16.96
N LYS A 292 18.42 4.62 17.47
CA LYS A 292 18.44 5.01 18.88
C LYS A 292 17.39 6.10 19.07
N VAL A 293 16.19 5.78 19.53
CA VAL A 293 15.16 6.80 19.81
C VAL A 293 15.41 7.46 21.17
N GLY A 294 16.64 7.98 21.37
CA GLY A 294 17.09 8.61 22.61
C GLY A 294 16.73 10.10 22.70
N SER A 295 16.55 10.75 21.55
CA SER A 295 16.22 12.17 21.41
C SER A 295 14.98 12.40 20.53
N THR A 296 14.50 13.65 20.50
CA THR A 296 13.38 14.03 19.63
C THR A 296 13.79 14.17 18.17
N GLU A 297 15.07 14.44 17.92
CA GLU A 297 15.68 14.57 16.59
C GLU A 297 15.82 13.20 15.93
N GLU A 298 16.32 12.20 16.67
CA GLU A 298 16.40 10.82 16.21
C GLU A 298 15.00 10.23 15.95
N LEU A 299 14.04 10.50 16.85
CA LEU A 299 12.63 10.18 16.60
C LEU A 299 12.13 10.84 15.32
N GLY A 300 12.47 12.12 15.13
CA GLY A 300 12.14 12.90 13.94
C GLY A 300 12.59 12.22 12.65
N ASP A 301 13.86 11.80 12.59
CA ASP A 301 14.40 11.12 11.42
C ASP A 301 13.69 9.78 11.15
N CYS A 302 13.40 9.00 12.20
CA CYS A 302 12.67 7.74 12.06
C CYS A 302 11.25 7.98 11.50
N VAL A 303 10.51 8.94 12.07
CA VAL A 303 9.18 9.29 11.58
C VAL A 303 9.23 9.78 10.13
N ARG A 304 10.24 10.57 9.77
CA ARG A 304 10.45 11.02 8.39
C ARG A 304 10.65 9.85 7.45
N ARG A 305 11.58 8.96 7.75
CA ARG A 305 11.90 7.77 6.93
C ARG A 305 10.68 6.88 6.76
N LEU A 306 9.96 6.56 7.85
CA LEU A 306 8.73 5.78 7.80
C LEU A 306 7.66 6.45 6.91
N LEU A 307 7.34 7.73 7.15
CA LEU A 307 6.28 8.41 6.40
C LEU A 307 6.68 8.66 4.95
N MET A 308 7.96 8.89 4.65
CA MET A 308 8.46 8.96 3.27
C MET A 308 8.23 7.64 2.55
N GLU A 309 8.61 6.53 3.16
CA GLU A 309 8.47 5.22 2.53
C GLU A 309 6.99 4.86 2.31
N LEU A 310 6.12 5.10 3.30
CA LEU A 310 4.68 4.94 3.14
C LEU A 310 4.12 5.87 2.05
N SER A 311 4.57 7.13 2.00
CA SER A 311 4.14 8.10 1.00
C SER A 311 4.56 7.72 -0.41
N ASP A 312 5.76 7.15 -0.58
CA ASP A 312 6.27 6.69 -1.88
C ASP A 312 5.50 5.44 -2.38
N HIS A 313 4.82 4.75 -1.47
CA HIS A 313 3.97 3.58 -1.72
C HIS A 313 2.47 3.88 -1.65
N ASP A 314 2.07 5.15 -1.64
CA ASP A 314 0.66 5.52 -1.63
C ASP A 314 -0.03 5.04 -2.93
N PRO A 315 -1.06 4.16 -2.86
CA PRO A 315 -1.77 3.72 -4.06
C PRO A 315 -2.50 4.85 -4.80
N ALA A 316 -2.70 6.01 -4.16
CA ALA A 316 -3.23 7.20 -4.83
C ALA A 316 -2.18 7.96 -5.66
N GLY A 317 -0.88 7.71 -5.41
CA GLY A 317 0.22 8.37 -6.10
C GLY A 317 0.46 9.82 -5.69
N ASP A 318 -0.07 10.27 -4.54
CA ASP A 318 0.00 11.67 -4.11
C ASP A 318 1.42 12.08 -3.65
N SER A 319 2.24 11.13 -3.20
CA SER A 319 3.65 11.36 -2.78
C SER A 319 3.83 12.57 -1.85
N MET A 320 2.94 12.71 -0.86
CA MET A 320 2.82 13.88 0.02
C MET A 320 4.07 14.22 0.84
N MET A 321 5.03 13.30 0.97
CA MET A 321 6.33 13.56 1.62
C MET A 321 7.42 14.05 0.66
N ARG A 322 7.18 14.02 -0.66
CA ARG A 322 8.12 14.51 -1.69
C ARG A 322 7.82 15.95 -2.12
N VAL A 323 6.81 16.58 -1.53
CA VAL A 323 6.45 17.97 -1.83
C VAL A 323 7.33 18.94 -1.03
N SER A 324 7.64 20.11 -1.60
CA SER A 324 8.47 21.14 -0.94
C SER A 324 7.81 21.81 0.27
N PHE A 325 6.51 21.55 0.50
CA PHE A 325 5.67 22.28 1.46
C PHE A 325 5.17 21.43 2.65
N VAL A 326 5.84 20.33 3.02
CA VAL A 326 5.44 19.49 4.19
C VAL A 326 5.26 20.31 5.49
N GLY A 327 6.09 21.33 5.67
CA GLY A 327 6.00 22.28 6.79
C GLY A 327 5.08 23.47 6.57
N ALA A 328 4.27 23.51 5.51
CA ALA A 328 3.36 24.62 5.24
C ALA A 328 1.99 24.44 5.90
N LYS A 329 1.30 25.55 6.11
CA LYS A 329 -0.07 25.55 6.64
C LYS A 329 -0.99 24.75 5.71
N GLY A 330 -1.71 23.78 6.27
CA GLY A 330 -2.71 22.99 5.56
C GLY A 330 -2.17 21.73 4.88
N TRP A 331 -0.85 21.50 4.88
CA TRP A 331 -0.29 20.19 4.53
C TRP A 331 -0.90 19.12 5.43
N ARG A 332 -1.17 17.93 4.92
CA ARG A 332 -1.61 16.78 5.72
C ARG A 332 -0.99 15.53 5.14
N PHE A 333 -0.65 14.58 6.01
CA PHE A 333 -0.26 13.27 5.54
C PHE A 333 -1.50 12.57 4.98
N ARG A 334 -1.39 12.08 3.75
CA ARG A 334 -2.46 11.35 3.06
C ARG A 334 -1.91 10.05 2.51
N PHE A 335 -2.73 9.02 2.58
CA PHE A 335 -2.45 7.71 2.02
C PHE A 335 -3.78 7.05 1.60
N GLY A 336 -3.83 6.49 0.40
CA GLY A 336 -5.04 5.88 -0.17
C GLY A 336 -6.21 6.86 -0.27
N LYS A 337 -5.93 8.15 -0.55
CA LYS A 337 -6.90 9.26 -0.54
C LYS A 337 -7.52 9.60 0.82
N ALA A 338 -7.08 8.97 1.91
CA ALA A 338 -7.51 9.30 3.26
C ALA A 338 -6.54 10.28 3.93
N ASP A 339 -7.05 11.37 4.47
CA ASP A 339 -6.28 12.29 5.30
C ASP A 339 -6.08 11.68 6.70
N PHE A 340 -4.85 11.74 7.21
CA PHE A 340 -4.48 11.17 8.50
C PHE A 340 -4.00 12.24 9.48
N PHE A 341 -4.50 12.14 10.71
CA PHE A 341 -3.84 12.72 11.87
C PHE A 341 -2.77 11.74 12.37
N VAL A 342 -1.52 12.17 12.33
CA VAL A 342 -0.37 11.34 12.68
C VAL A 342 0.15 11.75 14.05
N THR A 343 0.39 10.77 14.90
CA THR A 343 0.89 10.99 16.27
C THR A 343 2.06 10.07 16.56
N SER A 344 3.12 10.59 17.18
CA SER A 344 4.24 9.77 17.66
C SER A 344 4.21 9.57 19.18
N PHE A 345 4.76 8.45 19.64
CA PHE A 345 5.04 8.17 21.04
C PHE A 345 6.43 7.58 21.15
N ALA A 346 7.23 8.00 22.13
CA ALA A 346 8.60 7.51 22.27
C ALA A 346 9.14 7.55 23.71
N PRO A 347 10.17 6.75 24.03
CA PRO A 347 10.83 6.75 25.33
C PRO A 347 11.60 8.03 25.65
N CYS A 348 12.05 8.77 24.62
CA CYS A 348 12.75 10.05 24.80
C CYS A 348 11.88 11.12 25.47
N TYR A 349 10.55 10.99 25.41
CA TYR A 349 9.65 11.92 26.05
C TYR A 349 9.53 11.67 27.57
N PRO A 350 9.59 12.72 28.41
CA PRO A 350 9.41 12.56 29.84
C PRO A 350 7.96 12.20 30.18
N SER A 351 7.74 11.65 31.38
CA SER A 351 6.42 11.22 31.86
C SER A 351 5.36 12.33 31.93
N LYS A 352 5.78 13.59 31.92
CA LYS A 352 4.95 14.81 31.84
C LYS A 352 4.53 15.18 30.42
N SER A 353 5.08 14.53 29.38
CA SER A 353 4.71 14.77 27.99
C SER A 353 3.45 14.01 27.59
N SER A 354 2.63 14.62 26.72
CA SER A 354 1.51 13.93 26.05
C SER A 354 1.95 12.88 25.02
N ARG A 355 3.25 12.85 24.68
CA ARG A 355 3.90 11.91 23.76
C ARG A 355 4.66 10.79 24.50
N PHE A 356 4.56 10.74 25.82
CA PHE A 356 5.21 9.73 26.64
C PHE A 356 4.77 8.32 26.26
N ALA A 357 5.73 7.42 26.04
CA ALA A 357 5.47 6.03 25.68
C ALA A 357 5.22 5.10 26.87
N PHE A 358 4.95 5.61 28.09
CA PHE A 358 4.61 4.78 29.25
C PHE A 358 5.63 3.68 29.58
N ASN A 359 6.92 3.98 29.37
CA ASN A 359 8.03 3.05 29.61
C ASN A 359 7.95 1.72 28.85
N THR A 360 7.30 1.70 27.68
CA THR A 360 7.32 0.53 26.78
C THR A 360 8.73 0.19 26.27
N GLY A 361 9.67 1.13 26.37
CA GLY A 361 11.00 1.04 25.76
C GLY A 361 10.99 1.12 24.23
N ARG A 362 9.83 1.40 23.64
CA ARG A 362 9.59 1.36 22.19
C ARG A 362 8.95 2.65 21.71
N ALA A 363 9.18 3.00 20.44
CA ALA A 363 8.57 4.14 19.80
C ALA A 363 7.52 3.72 18.76
N PHE A 364 6.52 4.57 18.53
CA PHE A 364 5.36 4.25 17.69
C PHE A 364 4.90 5.46 16.89
N VAL A 365 4.37 5.19 15.71
CA VAL A 365 3.57 6.13 14.91
C VAL A 365 2.15 5.59 14.80
N LEU A 366 1.19 6.43 15.20
CA LEU A 366 -0.24 6.14 15.10
C LEU A 366 -0.85 7.00 13.99
N LEU A 367 -1.35 6.34 12.95
CA LEU A 367 -2.08 6.94 11.83
C LEU A 367 -3.58 6.87 12.13
N GLN A 368 -4.23 8.01 12.33
CA GLN A 368 -5.67 8.08 12.62
C GLN A 368 -6.40 8.77 11.48
N PRO A 369 -7.29 8.09 10.74
CA PRO A 369 -7.98 8.69 9.60
C PRO A 369 -8.92 9.78 10.10
N GLU A 370 -8.99 10.93 9.43
CA GLU A 370 -9.82 12.06 9.89
C GLU A 370 -11.31 11.68 10.02
N ALA A 371 -11.79 10.78 9.15
CA ALA A 371 -13.15 10.22 9.22
C ALA A 371 -13.46 9.54 10.56
N SER A 372 -12.44 9.04 11.27
CA SER A 372 -12.61 8.51 12.63
C SER A 372 -13.02 9.57 13.63
N PHE A 373 -12.44 10.77 13.55
CA PHE A 373 -12.78 11.86 14.47
C PHE A 373 -14.21 12.36 14.26
N ALA A 374 -14.68 12.38 13.00
CA ALA A 374 -16.06 12.73 12.69
C ALA A 374 -17.06 11.80 13.40
N ARG A 375 -16.77 10.49 13.49
CA ARG A 375 -17.62 9.51 14.21
C ARG A 375 -17.72 9.80 15.70
N TYR A 376 -16.67 10.36 16.31
CA TYR A 376 -16.65 10.75 17.72
C TYR A 376 -17.09 12.20 17.96
N ASN A 377 -17.57 12.89 16.91
CA ASN A 377 -17.93 14.31 16.96
C ASN A 377 -16.82 15.19 17.58
N LEU A 378 -15.57 14.85 17.24
CA LEU A 378 -14.39 15.60 17.66
C LEU A 378 -14.34 16.90 16.85
N PRO A 379 -14.42 18.08 17.50
CA PRO A 379 -14.35 19.34 16.78
C PRO A 379 -12.92 19.58 16.30
N SER A 380 -12.77 20.44 15.28
CA SER A 380 -11.46 20.92 14.83
C SER A 380 -10.62 21.43 16.00
N ASP A 381 -9.31 21.25 15.92
CA ASP A 381 -8.40 21.74 16.94
C ASP A 381 -8.30 23.27 16.86
N ILE A 382 -8.72 23.97 17.92
CA ILE A 382 -8.67 25.44 18.00
C ILE A 382 -7.93 25.87 19.27
N GLY A 383 -7.36 27.08 19.26
CA GLY A 383 -6.58 27.63 20.38
C GLY A 383 -7.38 27.91 21.66
N ILE A 384 -8.71 27.78 21.62
CA ILE A 384 -9.60 28.04 22.74
C ILE A 384 -9.99 26.72 23.43
N THR A 385 -9.95 26.71 24.77
CA THR A 385 -10.40 25.58 25.60
C THR A 385 -11.30 26.08 26.71
N GLN A 386 -12.50 25.48 26.85
CA GLN A 386 -13.38 25.75 27.97
C GLN A 386 -12.94 24.96 29.20
N TRP A 387 -11.99 25.51 29.97
CA TRP A 387 -11.36 24.81 31.09
C TRP A 387 -12.31 24.48 32.25
N ASP A 388 -13.18 25.44 32.61
CA ASP A 388 -14.05 25.31 33.79
C ASP A 388 -15.32 24.52 33.51
N LYS A 389 -15.79 24.53 32.26
CA LYS A 389 -17.00 23.82 31.79
C LYS A 389 -16.73 23.12 30.46
N PRO A 390 -15.92 22.05 30.42
CA PRO A 390 -15.54 21.40 29.17
C PRO A 390 -16.75 20.74 28.49
N GLN A 391 -17.26 21.40 27.44
CA GLN A 391 -18.39 20.91 26.66
C GLN A 391 -17.93 19.90 25.61
N SER A 392 -16.92 20.28 24.82
CA SER A 392 -16.44 19.47 23.72
C SER A 392 -15.56 18.33 24.20
N VAL A 393 -15.49 17.30 23.37
CA VAL A 393 -14.56 16.20 23.55
C VAL A 393 -13.12 16.71 23.71
N ARG A 394 -12.68 17.63 22.84
CA ARG A 394 -11.35 18.23 22.87
C ARG A 394 -11.07 18.91 24.22
N ASP A 395 -12.03 19.68 24.74
CA ASP A 395 -11.87 20.37 26.02
C ASP A 395 -11.75 19.35 27.17
N LYS A 396 -12.57 18.30 27.16
CA LYS A 396 -12.51 17.21 28.14
C LYS A 396 -11.15 16.51 28.12
N THR A 397 -10.62 16.21 26.94
CA THR A 397 -9.28 15.64 26.76
C THR A 397 -8.21 16.59 27.32
N ARG A 398 -8.20 17.86 26.92
CA ARG A 398 -7.22 18.84 27.40
C ARG A 398 -7.26 19.03 28.92
N VAL A 399 -8.45 19.07 29.52
CA VAL A 399 -8.65 19.13 30.98
C VAL A 399 -8.08 17.88 31.67
N ALA A 400 -8.37 16.68 31.15
CA ALA A 400 -7.89 15.43 31.72
C ALA A 400 -6.35 15.36 31.72
N PHE A 401 -5.73 15.71 30.59
CA PHE A 401 -4.27 15.77 30.46
C PHE A 401 -3.64 16.82 31.39
N LYS A 402 -4.23 18.03 31.48
CA LYS A 402 -3.76 19.06 32.42
C LYS A 402 -3.84 18.62 33.87
N LYS A 403 -4.96 17.99 34.28
CA LYS A 403 -5.15 17.46 35.65
C LYS A 403 -4.15 16.37 36.01
N ALA A 404 -3.73 15.56 35.03
CA ALA A 404 -2.72 14.53 35.23
C ALA A 404 -1.26 15.04 35.17
N GLY A 405 -1.05 16.36 35.13
CA GLY A 405 0.29 16.94 35.03
C GLY A 405 0.94 16.79 33.65
N ARG A 406 0.14 16.54 32.61
CA ARG A 406 0.59 16.34 31.22
C ARG A 406 -0.09 17.30 30.24
N PRO A 407 -0.06 18.62 30.47
CA PRO A 407 -0.80 19.56 29.65
C PRO A 407 -0.31 19.54 28.19
N TYR A 408 -1.23 19.77 27.26
CA TYR A 408 -0.86 20.15 25.90
C TYR A 408 -0.42 21.61 25.89
N HIS A 409 0.62 21.92 25.11
CA HIS A 409 0.73 23.26 24.58
C HIS A 409 -0.44 23.51 23.63
N ILE A 410 -1.19 24.58 23.90
CA ILE A 410 -2.31 24.99 23.06
C ILE A 410 -1.86 26.24 22.34
N PRO A 411 -1.62 26.15 21.02
CA PRO A 411 -1.15 27.29 20.27
C PRO A 411 -2.20 28.40 20.25
N LYS A 412 -1.74 29.65 20.34
CA LYS A 412 -2.62 30.85 20.31
C LYS A 412 -3.39 30.97 18.99
N THR A 413 -2.93 30.33 17.92
CA THR A 413 -3.57 30.32 16.60
C THR A 413 -3.56 28.92 16.00
N THR A 414 -4.48 28.62 15.08
CA THR A 414 -4.50 27.37 14.31
C THR A 414 -3.62 27.44 13.05
N LYS A 415 -2.72 28.44 12.96
CA LYS A 415 -1.86 28.63 11.77
C LYS A 415 -0.64 27.70 11.74
N TYR A 416 -0.39 26.92 12.79
CA TYR A 416 0.74 26.00 12.86
C TYR A 416 0.60 24.89 11.79
N PRO A 417 1.69 24.56 11.09
CA PRO A 417 1.73 23.40 10.20
C PRO A 417 1.49 22.13 11.01
N PRO A 418 0.62 21.20 10.58
CA PRO A 418 0.36 19.99 11.36
C PRO A 418 1.55 19.03 11.37
N ALA A 419 2.50 19.17 10.45
CA ALA A 419 3.77 18.45 10.52
C ALA A 419 4.46 18.68 11.87
N GLU A 420 4.51 19.92 12.38
CA GLU A 420 5.14 20.28 13.66
C GLU A 420 4.55 19.53 14.87
N HIS A 421 3.33 19.03 14.74
CA HIS A 421 2.63 18.34 15.82
C HIS A 421 2.87 16.83 15.82
N ILE A 422 3.43 16.28 14.75
CA ILE A 422 3.71 14.84 14.62
C ILE A 422 4.83 14.44 15.57
N VAL A 423 5.96 15.16 15.55
CA VAL A 423 7.07 15.04 16.49
C VAL A 423 7.25 16.35 17.23
N LYS A 424 7.09 16.32 18.56
CA LYS A 424 7.17 17.50 19.42
C LYS A 424 8.55 17.63 20.08
N PRO A 425 9.01 18.83 20.43
CA PRO A 425 10.18 18.97 21.30
C PRO A 425 9.93 18.35 22.69
N ILE A 426 11.01 18.03 23.43
CA ILE A 426 10.93 17.58 24.83
C ILE A 426 10.10 18.56 25.68
N GLU A 427 10.37 19.85 25.50
CA GLU A 427 9.64 20.95 26.12
C GLU A 427 8.76 21.63 25.07
N ASP A 428 7.50 21.21 25.00
CA ASP A 428 6.48 21.78 24.14
C ASP A 428 5.99 23.12 24.73
N ASN A 429 6.76 24.18 24.52
CA ASN A 429 6.49 25.54 25.00
C ASN A 429 5.99 26.48 23.88
N GLY A 430 5.83 25.97 22.66
CA GLY A 430 5.40 26.74 21.49
C GLY A 430 6.47 27.63 20.87
N ILE A 431 7.71 27.58 21.37
CA ILE A 431 8.86 28.34 20.85
C ILE A 431 9.70 27.45 19.94
N ASN A 432 10.02 26.25 20.41
CA ASN A 432 10.86 25.30 19.68
C ASN A 432 10.01 24.32 18.87
N VAL A 433 10.51 23.92 17.70
CA VAL A 433 9.86 22.96 16.81
C VAL A 433 10.91 21.97 16.33
N VAL A 434 10.55 20.68 16.32
CA VAL A 434 11.37 19.63 15.70
C VAL A 434 10.97 19.57 14.23
N LYS A 435 11.83 20.08 13.34
CA LYS A 435 11.61 20.08 11.89
C LYS A 435 11.92 18.72 11.27
N TRP A 436 11.26 17.68 11.78
CA TRP A 436 11.53 16.28 11.43
C TRP A 436 11.37 15.98 9.94
N TRP A 437 10.58 16.76 9.20
CA TRP A 437 10.38 16.59 7.75
C TRP A 437 11.56 17.09 6.90
N GLN A 438 12.56 17.75 7.51
CA GLN A 438 13.77 18.19 6.82
C GLN A 438 14.87 17.13 6.94
N GLU A 439 15.64 16.92 5.86
CA GLU A 439 16.85 16.09 5.94
C GLU A 439 17.87 16.74 6.88
N ILE A 440 18.37 15.94 7.83
CA ILE A 440 19.50 16.34 8.67
C ILE A 440 20.75 16.29 7.79
N ARG A 441 21.21 17.44 7.31
CA ARG A 441 22.53 17.55 6.69
C ARG A 441 23.59 17.37 7.77
N VAL A 442 24.13 16.17 7.91
CA VAL A 442 25.38 15.95 8.66
C VAL A 442 26.49 16.60 7.83
N GLY A 443 27.12 17.63 8.37
CA GLY A 443 28.04 18.50 7.65
C GLY A 443 29.20 17.75 6.99
N ALA A 444 29.32 17.93 5.68
CA ALA A 444 30.62 18.27 5.09
C ALA A 444 30.55 19.75 4.76
N ASP A 445 31.58 20.51 5.13
CA ASP A 445 31.73 21.93 4.85
C ASP A 445 31.36 22.26 3.40
N THR A 446 30.23 22.94 3.22
CA THR A 446 30.10 23.98 2.18
C THR A 446 29.00 24.93 2.61
N THR A 447 29.42 26.10 3.10
CA THR A 447 28.58 27.30 3.16
C THR A 447 27.99 27.57 1.79
N VAL A 448 26.68 27.39 1.66
CA VAL A 448 25.88 28.13 0.69
C VAL A 448 24.84 28.90 1.49
N THR A 449 25.14 30.18 1.66
CA THR A 449 24.19 31.20 2.09
C THR A 449 22.94 31.13 1.22
N LEU A 450 21.79 30.84 1.84
CA LEU A 450 20.50 31.12 1.23
C LEU A 450 20.27 32.62 1.38
N GLU A 451 20.37 33.35 0.27
CA GLU A 451 19.87 34.72 0.19
C GLU A 451 18.35 34.71 0.33
N GLU A 452 17.88 35.60 1.21
CA GLU A 452 16.48 35.99 1.31
C GLU A 452 16.06 36.76 0.04
N GLY A 453 14.89 36.44 -0.50
CA GLY A 453 14.16 37.25 -1.48
C GLY A 453 13.31 36.38 -2.39
N GLY A 454 12.01 36.59 -2.59
CA GLY A 454 11.10 37.63 -2.13
C GLY A 454 9.77 37.43 -2.88
N LEU A 455 8.67 37.70 -2.17
CA LEU A 455 7.25 37.76 -2.57
C LEU A 455 6.51 36.44 -2.90
#